data_AF-A0A433VQR6-F1
#
_entry.id   AF-A0A433VQR6-F1
#
_cell.length_a   1.000
_cell.length_b   1.000
_cell.length_c   1.000
_cell.angle_alpha   90.00
_cell.angle_beta   90.00
_cell.angle_gamma   90.00
#
_symmetry.space_group_name_H-M   'P 1'
#
loop_
_entity.id
_entity.type
_entity.pdbx_description
1 polymer ?
#
loop_
_entity_poly.entity_id
_entity_poly.type
_entity_poly.pdbx_seq_one_letter_code
_entity_poly.pdbx_strand_id
1 'polypeptide(L)'
;MFGFDGNTKGLEAILREYTNGRETITHKEIRAYARCLLKILPEIRIVDRHKPKVEILLTALSASGLPHYDRITLAKRILQLLEYSNKPEDNTSDIF
;
A
#
# COMPACT_ATOMS: atom_id res chain seq x y z
N MET A 1 13.52 20.68 7.27
CA MET A 1 12.39 19.78 6.94
C MET A 1 13.02 18.48 6.45
N PHE A 2 12.75 17.34 7.09
CA PHE A 2 13.29 16.05 6.64
C PHE A 2 12.94 15.88 5.15
N GLY A 3 13.95 15.65 4.31
CA GLY A 3 13.78 15.52 2.86
C GLY A 3 13.14 14.18 2.50
N PHE A 4 11.88 13.99 2.88
CA PHE A 4 11.09 12.85 2.45
C PHE A 4 10.75 13.04 0.97
N ASP A 5 11.29 12.16 0.13
CA ASP A 5 11.15 12.24 -1.33
C ASP A 5 9.80 11.67 -1.82
N GLY A 6 8.95 11.20 -0.91
CA GLY A 6 7.64 10.64 -1.22
C GLY A 6 7.67 9.30 -1.93
N ASN A 7 8.83 8.64 -2.03
CA ASN A 7 8.99 7.42 -2.80
C ASN A 7 8.30 6.20 -2.15
N THR A 8 7.64 5.37 -2.96
CA THR A 8 6.89 4.18 -2.52
C THR A 8 7.75 2.92 -2.40
N LYS A 9 9.00 2.89 -2.86
CA LYS A 9 9.85 1.67 -2.90
C LYS A 9 9.91 0.92 -1.56
N GLY A 10 10.08 1.64 -0.45
CA GLY A 10 10.11 1.04 0.89
C GLY A 10 8.77 0.41 1.27
N LEU A 11 7.66 1.09 0.96
CA LEU A 11 6.32 0.56 1.17
C LEU A 11 6.05 -0.69 0.31
N GLU A 12 6.45 -0.65 -0.95
CA GLU A 12 6.30 -1.80 -1.85
C GLU A 12 7.09 -3.02 -1.36
N ALA A 13 8.31 -2.82 -0.87
CA ALA A 13 9.12 -3.90 -0.29
C ALA A 13 8.42 -4.55 0.92
N ILE A 14 7.93 -3.73 1.85
CA ILE A 14 7.16 -4.17 3.03
C ILE A 14 5.92 -4.97 2.60
N LEU A 15 5.15 -4.47 1.63
CA LEU A 15 3.93 -5.16 1.17
C LEU A 15 4.25 -6.46 0.42
N ARG A 16 5.30 -6.51 -0.40
CA ARG A 16 5.76 -7.74 -1.07
C ARG A 16 6.20 -8.79 -0.06
N GLU A 17 7.00 -8.40 0.92
CA GLU A 17 7.50 -9.29 1.97
C GLU A 17 6.34 -9.89 2.77
N TYR A 18 5.41 -9.05 3.20
CA TYR A 18 4.20 -9.45 3.92
C TYR A 18 3.30 -10.39 3.08
N THR A 19 3.11 -10.10 1.79
CA THR A 19 2.20 -10.89 0.92
C THR A 19 2.81 -12.20 0.41
N ASN A 20 4.14 -12.30 0.37
CA ASN A 20 4.86 -13.51 -0.03
C ASN A 20 5.02 -14.52 1.11
N GLY A 21 4.53 -14.21 2.31
CA GLY A 21 4.59 -15.11 3.47
C GLY A 21 6.02 -15.34 3.98
N ARG A 22 6.96 -14.44 3.66
CA ARG A 22 8.26 -14.43 4.32
C ARG A 22 8.02 -13.94 5.75
N GLU A 23 8.34 -14.74 6.74
CA GLU A 23 7.92 -14.61 8.16
C GLU A 23 8.46 -13.37 8.89
N THR A 24 9.02 -12.40 8.18
CA THR A 24 9.67 -11.21 8.74
C THR A 24 8.70 -10.09 9.08
N ILE A 25 7.46 -10.09 8.55
CA ILE A 25 6.43 -9.08 8.88
C ILE A 25 5.15 -9.75 9.41
N THR A 26 4.83 -9.46 10.66
CA THR A 26 3.63 -9.94 11.33
C THR A 26 2.38 -9.12 10.97
N HIS A 27 1.20 -9.69 11.26
CA HIS A 27 -0.08 -8.98 11.15
C HIS A 27 -0.17 -7.73 12.04
N LYS A 28 0.53 -7.72 13.17
CA LYS A 28 0.54 -6.55 14.06
C LYS A 28 1.36 -5.42 13.46
N GLU A 29 2.52 -5.76 12.88
CA GLU A 29 3.42 -4.80 12.23
C GLU A 29 2.79 -4.19 10.98
N ILE A 30 2.28 -4.99 10.05
CA ILE A 30 1.65 -4.45 8.83
C ILE A 30 0.48 -3.52 9.15
N ARG A 31 -0.25 -3.81 10.23
CA ARG A 31 -1.36 -3.00 10.72
C ARG A 31 -0.89 -1.70 11.38
N ALA A 32 0.24 -1.72 12.06
CA ALA A 32 0.90 -0.52 12.57
C ALA A 32 1.41 0.34 11.41
N TYR A 33 2.09 -0.27 10.44
CA TYR A 33 2.57 0.41 9.24
C TYR A 33 1.42 1.07 8.47
N ALA A 34 0.31 0.37 8.26
CA ALA A 34 -0.88 0.93 7.62
C ALA A 34 -1.37 2.22 8.31
N ARG A 35 -1.40 2.26 9.64
CA ARG A 35 -1.79 3.46 10.41
C ARG A 35 -0.81 4.61 10.23
N CYS A 36 0.49 4.33 10.25
CA CYS A 36 1.52 5.34 10.03
C CYS A 36 1.45 5.90 8.61
N LEU A 37 1.24 5.04 7.62
CA LEU A 37 1.14 5.41 6.21
C LEU A 37 -0.01 6.34 5.91
N LEU A 38 -1.17 6.15 6.56
CA LEU A 38 -2.31 7.08 6.42
C LEU A 38 -1.92 8.53 6.75
N LYS A 39 -1.01 8.75 7.71
CA LYS A 39 -0.59 10.10 8.11
C LYS A 39 0.36 10.75 7.10
N ILE A 40 1.12 9.94 6.36
CA ILE A 40 2.10 10.43 5.39
C ILE A 40 1.63 10.29 3.95
N LEU A 41 0.46 9.67 3.70
CA LEU A 41 -0.12 9.46 2.37
C LEU A 41 -0.17 10.74 1.50
N PRO A 42 -0.48 11.94 2.04
CA PRO A 42 -0.44 13.18 1.26
C PRO A 42 0.93 13.47 0.64
N GLU A 43 2.01 13.03 1.30
CA GLU A 43 3.40 13.23 0.91
C GLU A 43 3.92 12.11 0.00
N ILE A 44 3.17 11.02 -0.19
CA ILE A 44 3.58 9.90 -1.04
C ILE A 44 3.26 10.21 -2.51
N ARG A 45 4.26 10.00 -3.39
CA ARG A 45 4.15 10.14 -4.84
C ARG A 45 3.40 8.94 -5.44
N ILE A 46 2.07 9.05 -5.45
CA ILE A 46 1.14 8.12 -6.08
C ILE A 46 0.26 8.95 -7.02
N VAL A 47 -0.17 8.36 -8.15
CA VAL A 47 -1.11 9.00 -9.08
C VAL A 47 -2.37 9.41 -8.29
N ASP A 48 -2.79 10.67 -8.43
CA ASP A 48 -3.84 11.25 -7.58
C ASP A 48 -5.16 10.46 -7.62
N ARG A 49 -5.51 9.88 -8.79
CA ARG A 49 -6.71 9.03 -8.94
C ARG A 49 -6.69 7.76 -8.07
N HIS A 50 -5.50 7.30 -7.65
CA HIS A 50 -5.35 6.12 -6.80
C HIS A 50 -5.30 6.46 -5.31
N LYS A 51 -4.97 7.70 -4.93
CA LYS A 51 -4.83 8.10 -3.52
C LYS A 51 -6.07 7.76 -2.66
N PRO A 52 -7.32 8.08 -3.06
CA PRO A 52 -8.50 7.71 -2.26
C PRO A 52 -8.66 6.19 -2.10
N LYS A 53 -8.33 5.42 -3.14
CA LYS A 53 -8.38 3.96 -3.09
C LYS A 53 -7.34 3.40 -2.12
N VAL A 54 -6.11 3.92 -2.19
CA VAL A 54 -5.03 3.54 -1.27
C VAL A 54 -5.37 3.90 0.17
N GLU A 55 -5.96 5.07 0.41
CA GLU A 55 -6.41 5.51 1.74
C GLU A 55 -7.44 4.55 2.36
N ILE A 56 -8.48 4.20 1.60
CA ILE A 56 -9.52 3.26 2.06
C ILE A 56 -8.90 1.89 2.36
N LEU A 57 -8.04 1.38 1.47
CA LEU A 57 -7.41 0.08 1.64
C LEU A 57 -6.45 0.05 2.84
N LEU A 58 -5.66 1.12 3.07
CA LEU A 58 -4.81 1.26 4.25
C LEU A 58 -5.65 1.34 5.53
N THR A 59 -6.78 2.04 5.49
CA THR A 59 -7.74 2.11 6.60
C THR A 59 -8.29 0.72 6.93
N ALA A 60 -8.74 -0.03 5.94
CA ALA A 60 -9.19 -1.41 6.12
C ALA A 60 -8.06 -2.33 6.62
N LEU A 61 -6.85 -2.20 6.05
CA LEU A 61 -5.67 -2.97 6.46
C LEU A 61 -5.28 -2.71 7.91
N SER A 62 -5.54 -1.50 8.41
CA SER A 62 -5.29 -1.09 9.79
C SER A 62 -6.27 -1.65 10.82
N ALA A 63 -7.39 -2.23 10.39
CA ALA A 63 -8.43 -2.72 11.27
C ALA A 63 -8.01 -4.00 12.05
N SER A 64 -8.43 -4.10 13.31
CA SER A 64 -8.38 -5.36 14.08
C SER A 64 -9.42 -6.35 13.57
N GLY A 65 -9.16 -7.64 13.78
CA GLY A 65 -10.14 -8.69 13.52
C GLY A 65 -10.24 -9.14 12.06
N LEU A 66 -9.53 -8.50 11.14
CA LEU A 66 -9.48 -8.94 9.75
C LEU A 66 -8.82 -10.33 9.63
N PRO A 67 -9.44 -11.31 8.95
CA PRO A 67 -8.82 -12.59 8.63
C PRO A 67 -7.48 -12.43 7.90
N HIS A 68 -6.60 -13.42 8.07
CA HIS A 68 -5.27 -13.44 7.43
C HIS A 68 -5.36 -13.25 5.91
N TYR A 69 -6.25 -14.02 5.26
CA TYR A 69 -6.44 -14.01 3.81
C TYR A 69 -6.87 -12.62 3.30
N ASP A 70 -7.87 -12.02 3.94
CA ASP A 70 -8.34 -10.67 3.57
C ASP A 70 -7.24 -9.63 3.74
N ARG A 71 -6.40 -9.77 4.77
CA ARG A 71 -5.29 -8.86 5.02
C ARG A 71 -4.25 -8.93 3.92
N ILE A 72 -3.94 -10.14 3.45
CA ILE A 72 -3.05 -10.35 2.30
C ILE A 72 -3.68 -9.77 1.04
N THR A 73 -4.97 -9.98 0.80
CA THR A 73 -5.67 -9.45 -0.38
C THR A 73 -5.63 -7.92 -0.41
N LEU A 74 -5.88 -7.25 0.71
CA LEU A 74 -5.76 -5.80 0.82
C LEU A 74 -4.32 -5.33 0.54
N ALA A 75 -3.33 -5.98 1.15
CA ALA A 75 -1.92 -5.64 0.94
C ALA A 75 -1.50 -5.81 -0.53
N LYS A 76 -1.94 -6.89 -1.19
CA LYS A 76 -1.71 -7.11 -2.63
C LYS A 76 -2.36 -6.01 -3.47
N ARG A 77 -3.58 -5.59 -3.13
CA ARG A 77 -4.28 -4.55 -3.88
C ARG A 77 -3.61 -3.18 -3.73
N ILE A 78 -3.14 -2.84 -2.53
CA ILE A 78 -2.34 -1.63 -2.32
C ILE A 78 -1.07 -1.69 -3.17
N LEU A 79 -0.32 -2.80 -3.10
CA LEU A 79 0.90 -2.99 -3.88
C LEU A 79 0.67 -2.78 -5.39
N GLN A 80 -0.39 -3.37 -5.94
CA GLN A 80 -0.77 -3.16 -7.35
C GLN A 80 -0.98 -1.69 -7.69
N LEU A 81 -1.70 -0.94 -6.85
CA LEU A 81 -1.95 0.50 -7.09
C LEU A 81 -0.67 1.33 -7.06
N LEU A 82 0.27 0.99 -6.17
CA LEU A 82 1.59 1.63 -6.11
C LEU A 82 2.42 1.34 -7.36
N GLU A 83 2.45 0.07 -7.78
CA GLU A 83 3.15 -0.35 -9.01
C GLU A 83 2.59 0.33 -10.25
N TYR A 84 1.25 0.44 -10.37
CA TYR A 84 0.63 1.16 -11.48
C TYR A 84 0.94 2.66 -11.47
N SER A 85 1.19 3.25 -10.31
CA SER A 85 1.60 4.64 -10.21
C SER A 85 3.07 4.88 -10.56
N ASN A 86 3.90 3.84 -10.51
CA ASN A 86 5.32 3.91 -10.87
C ASN A 86 5.60 3.52 -12.32
N LYS A 87 4.62 2.95 -13.03
CA LYS A 87 4.75 2.70 -14.46
C LYS A 87 4.52 4.02 -15.22
N PRO A 88 5.44 4.43 -16.11
CA PRO A 88 5.13 5.48 -17.07
C PRO A 88 3.90 5.03 -17.87
N GLU A 89 2.98 5.96 -18.14
CA GLU A 89 1.70 5.67 -18.79
C GLU A 89 1.90 4.87 -20.09
N ASP A 90 1.63 3.57 -20.03
CA ASP A 90 1.27 2.82 -21.23
C ASP A 90 -0.25 2.75 -21.26
N ASN A 91 -0.80 3.36 -22.31
CA ASN A 91 -2.19 3.31 -22.72
C ASN A 91 -2.84 1.97 -22.39
N THR A 92 -3.55 1.91 -21.27
CA THR A 92 -4.55 0.88 -21.04
C THR A 92 -5.80 1.61 -20.58
N SER A 93 -6.50 2.10 -21.61
CA SER A 93 -7.94 2.21 -21.64
C SER A 93 -8.58 1.10 -20.80
N ASP A 94 -9.48 1.51 -19.92
CA ASP A 94 -10.64 0.74 -19.45
C ASP A 94 -10.50 -0.78 -19.49
N ILE A 95 -10.14 -1.36 -18.35
CA ILE A 95 -10.60 -2.71 -18.04
C ILE A 95 -11.43 -2.57 -16.76
N PHE A 96 -12.74 -2.62 -17.00
CA PHE A 96 -13.85 -2.65 -16.06
C PHE A 96 -13.61 -3.59 -14.87
#